data_AF-A0A328YQ94-F1
#
_entry.id   AF-A0A328YQ94-F1
#
_cell.length_a   1.000
_cell.length_b   1.000
_cell.length_c   1.000
_cell.angle_alpha   90.00
_cell.angle_beta   90.00
_cell.angle_gamma   90.00
#
_symmetry.space_group_name_H-M   'P 1'
#
loop_
_entity.id
_entity.type
_entity.pdbx_description
1 polymer ?
#
loop_
_entity_poly.entity_id
_entity_poly.type
_entity_poly.pdbx_seq_one_letter_code
_entity_poly.pdbx_strand_id
1 'polypeptide(L)'
;MKKTLFILVIITLFNGVTFGQVRLKLGDNLGVINSDAALEVESTNKGILFPRMALTQTTSASPLSSFTQGMIVYNTATANDVSPGLYYADGSKWIGLAYNDSNSSNQVLFGTGTSVSSSPNLT
;
A
#
# COMPACT_ATOMS: atom_id res chain seq x y z
N MET A 1 0.69 41.57 42.25
CA MET A 1 0.22 40.18 42.43
C MET A 1 -0.76 39.75 41.33
N LYS A 2 -1.93 40.40 41.17
CA LYS A 2 -2.92 40.02 40.13
C LYS A 2 -2.40 40.05 38.68
N LYS A 3 -1.54 41.02 38.34
CA LYS A 3 -0.91 41.15 37.01
C LYS A 3 0.09 40.02 36.72
N THR A 4 0.87 39.64 37.73
CA THR A 4 1.83 38.53 37.68
C THR A 4 1.12 37.18 37.53
N LEU A 5 -0.02 37.02 38.20
CA LEU A 5 -0.86 35.82 38.10
C LEU A 5 -1.48 35.68 36.71
N PHE A 6 -1.90 36.79 36.09
CA PHE A 6 -2.47 36.79 34.74
C PHE A 6 -1.44 36.40 33.67
N ILE A 7 -0.19 36.87 33.81
CA ILE A 7 0.92 36.50 32.90
C ILE A 7 1.24 35.01 33.00
N LEU A 8 1.22 34.44 34.20
CA LEU A 8 1.47 33.00 34.44
C LEU A 8 0.41 32.10 33.79
N VAL A 9 -0.85 32.53 33.78
CA VAL A 9 -1.97 31.80 33.15
C VAL A 9 -1.90 31.85 31.62
N ILE A 10 -1.46 32.96 31.03
CA ILE A 10 -1.29 33.07 29.58
C ILE A 10 -0.14 32.20 29.07
N ILE A 11 0.97 32.10 29.83
CA ILE A 11 2.13 31.28 29.47
C ILE A 11 1.80 29.78 29.46
N THR A 12 0.97 29.30 30.40
CA THR A 12 0.57 27.89 30.42
C THR A 12 -0.43 27.53 29.31
N LEU A 13 -1.31 28.45 28.91
CA LEU A 13 -2.25 28.26 27.81
C LEU A 13 -1.60 28.27 26.40
N PHE A 14 -0.34 28.70 26.29
CA PHE A 14 0.39 28.79 25.01
C PHE A 14 1.22 27.55 24.65
N ASN A 15 1.19 26.49 25.46
CA ASN A 15 1.80 25.21 25.10
C ASN A 15 0.90 24.52 24.07
N GLY A 16 1.05 24.92 22.81
CA GLY A 16 0.37 24.32 21.67
C GLY A 16 0.65 22.83 21.60
N VAL A 17 -0.39 22.05 21.33
CA VAL A 17 -0.31 20.64 20.96
C VAL A 17 0.61 20.50 19.74
N THR A 18 1.86 20.07 19.96
CA THR A 18 2.75 19.69 18.87
C THR A 18 2.34 18.30 18.40
N PHE A 19 1.76 18.20 17.20
CA PHE A 19 1.59 16.92 16.53
C PHE A 19 2.96 16.45 16.03
N GLY A 20 3.60 15.56 16.80
CA GLY A 20 4.82 14.89 16.35
C GLY A 20 4.48 13.91 15.23
N GLN A 21 4.84 14.24 13.99
CA GLN A 21 4.79 13.30 12.88
C GLN A 21 5.90 12.25 13.07
N VAL A 22 5.52 11.01 13.40
CA VAL A 22 6.45 9.89 13.51
C VAL A 22 6.56 9.23 12.15
N ARG A 23 7.76 9.30 11.55
CA ARG A 23 8.13 8.48 10.39
C ARG A 23 8.60 7.14 10.93
N LEU A 24 8.00 6.05 10.48
CA LEU A 24 8.38 4.72 10.95
C LEU A 24 9.18 4.00 9.87
N LYS A 25 10.46 3.74 10.12
CA LYS A 25 11.25 2.79 9.35
C LYS A 25 11.45 1.52 10.17
N LEU A 26 11.15 0.37 9.57
CA LEU A 26 11.47 -0.96 10.08
C LEU A 26 12.54 -1.54 9.15
N GLY A 27 13.75 -1.79 9.66
CA GLY A 27 14.83 -2.37 8.85
C GLY A 27 16.20 -2.20 9.50
N ASP A 28 17.24 -2.56 8.76
CA ASP A 28 18.61 -2.64 9.29
C ASP A 28 19.36 -1.31 9.10
N ASN A 29 19.04 -0.53 8.06
CA ASN A 29 19.64 0.79 7.82
C ASN A 29 18.74 1.94 8.31
N LEU A 30 18.73 2.19 9.61
CA LEU A 30 17.92 3.26 10.23
C LEU A 30 18.42 4.69 9.92
N GLY A 31 19.62 4.85 9.33
CA GLY A 31 20.20 6.16 9.01
C GLY A 31 19.77 6.73 7.66
N VAL A 32 19.20 5.92 6.78
CA VAL A 32 18.71 6.33 5.45
C VAL A 32 17.22 6.07 5.39
N ILE A 33 16.42 7.13 5.46
CA ILE A 33 14.96 7.07 5.46
C ILE A 33 14.44 7.78 4.21
N ASN A 34 13.48 7.17 3.53
CA ASN A 34 12.80 7.80 2.40
C ASN A 34 11.95 9.01 2.89
N SER A 35 12.24 10.20 2.35
CA SER A 35 11.58 11.46 2.72
C SER A 35 10.11 11.56 2.33
N ASP A 36 9.61 10.61 1.53
CA ASP A 36 8.22 10.54 1.09
C ASP A 36 7.45 9.40 1.79
N ALA A 37 8.15 8.52 2.52
CA ALA A 37 7.52 7.44 3.26
C ALA A 37 7.11 7.88 4.68
N ALA A 38 5.84 7.64 5.01
CA ALA A 38 5.36 7.64 6.40
C ALA A 38 5.66 6.31 7.11
N LEU A 39 5.64 5.20 6.35
CA LEU A 39 6.03 3.86 6.76
C LEU A 39 6.98 3.26 5.71
N GLU A 40 8.17 2.88 6.12
CA GLU A 40 9.15 2.18 5.29
C GLU A 40 9.47 0.82 5.94
N VAL A 41 9.35 -0.27 5.16
CA VAL A 41 9.73 -1.62 5.60
C VAL A 41 10.85 -2.11 4.70
N GLU A 42 12.05 -2.16 5.26
CA GLU A 42 13.26 -2.69 4.65
C GLU A 42 13.55 -4.05 5.28
N SER A 43 13.51 -5.12 4.47
CA SER A 43 13.87 -6.47 4.93
C SER A 43 14.37 -7.31 3.76
N THR A 44 15.35 -8.16 4.03
CA THR A 44 15.90 -9.11 3.05
C THR A 44 15.23 -10.49 3.11
N ASN A 45 14.48 -10.78 4.18
CA ASN A 45 13.94 -12.11 4.45
C ASN A 45 12.54 -12.12 5.10
N LYS A 46 11.91 -10.96 5.28
CA LYS A 46 10.52 -10.83 5.78
C LYS A 46 9.69 -10.01 4.82
N GLY A 47 8.39 -10.31 4.78
CA GLY A 47 7.41 -9.55 4.02
C GLY A 47 6.40 -8.84 4.93
N ILE A 48 5.49 -8.11 4.31
CA ILE A 48 4.34 -7.51 4.97
C ILE A 48 3.16 -8.47 4.86
N LEU A 49 2.57 -8.85 5.99
CA LEU A 49 1.31 -9.57 6.02
C LEU A 49 0.16 -8.55 6.01
N PHE A 50 -0.43 -8.32 4.84
CA PHE A 50 -1.59 -7.44 4.70
C PHE A 50 -2.83 -7.99 5.45
N PRO A 51 -3.77 -7.12 5.86
CA PRO A 51 -5.04 -7.54 6.43
C PRO A 51 -5.76 -8.53 5.52
N ARG A 52 -6.19 -9.66 6.10
CA ARG A 52 -6.93 -10.70 5.38
C ARG A 52 -8.42 -10.43 5.45
N MET A 53 -9.08 -10.47 4.30
CA MET A 53 -10.50 -10.14 4.18
C MET A 53 -11.19 -11.12 3.24
N ALA A 54 -12.38 -11.58 3.58
CA ALA A 54 -13.20 -12.37 2.66
C ALA A 54 -14.06 -11.42 1.82
N LEU A 55 -13.59 -11.07 0.62
CA LEU A 55 -14.35 -10.23 -0.29
C LEU A 55 -15.52 -11.03 -0.89
N THR A 56 -16.62 -10.34 -1.18
CA THR A 56 -17.82 -10.96 -1.78
C THR A 56 -17.90 -10.71 -3.28
N GLN A 57 -17.55 -9.50 -3.72
CA GLN A 57 -17.46 -9.09 -5.13
C GLN A 57 -16.64 -7.80 -5.22
N THR A 58 -16.11 -7.45 -6.40
CA THR A 58 -15.24 -6.26 -6.55
C THR A 58 -15.96 -4.95 -6.28
N THR A 59 -17.27 -4.88 -6.56
CA THR A 59 -18.10 -3.68 -6.40
C THR A 59 -18.71 -3.53 -5.00
N SER A 60 -18.40 -4.44 -4.07
CA SER A 60 -18.88 -4.38 -2.70
C SER A 60 -17.75 -3.95 -1.76
N ALA A 61 -17.98 -2.89 -0.99
CA ALA A 61 -17.04 -2.47 0.05
C ALA A 61 -17.01 -3.44 1.24
N SER A 62 -18.06 -4.26 1.42
CA SER A 62 -18.18 -5.19 2.54
C SER A 62 -16.99 -6.15 2.61
N PRO A 63 -16.45 -6.42 3.81
CA PRO A 63 -16.91 -6.03 5.15
C PRO A 63 -16.59 -4.59 5.61
N LEU A 64 -15.98 -3.74 4.79
CA LEU A 64 -15.80 -2.33 5.12
C LEU A 64 -17.08 -1.54 4.87
N SER A 65 -17.21 -0.38 5.54
CA SER A 65 -18.34 0.53 5.34
C SER A 65 -18.29 1.27 3.99
N SER A 66 -17.10 1.47 3.43
CA SER A 66 -16.86 2.20 2.19
C SER A 66 -15.50 1.85 1.61
N PHE A 67 -15.29 2.14 0.32
CA PHE A 67 -13.98 2.06 -0.31
C PHE A 67 -13.09 3.21 0.16
N THR A 68 -11.90 2.88 0.66
CA THR A 68 -10.85 3.87 0.95
C THR A 68 -9.79 3.76 -0.15
N GLN A 69 -9.70 4.76 -1.00
CA GLN A 69 -8.75 4.77 -2.12
C GLN A 69 -7.31 4.53 -1.64
N GLY A 70 -6.60 3.63 -2.32
CA GLY A 70 -5.22 3.24 -2.00
C GLY A 70 -5.08 2.19 -0.89
N MET A 71 -6.17 1.75 -0.26
CA MET A 71 -6.13 0.67 0.73
C MET A 71 -5.79 -0.67 0.06
N ILE A 72 -4.87 -1.44 0.64
CA ILE A 72 -4.44 -2.76 0.13
C ILE A 72 -4.78 -3.85 1.15
N VAL A 73 -5.35 -4.96 0.67
CA VAL A 73 -5.78 -6.10 1.48
C VAL A 73 -5.51 -7.41 0.75
N TYR A 74 -5.44 -8.52 1.48
CA TYR A 74 -5.38 -9.86 0.90
C TYR A 74 -6.78 -10.51 0.96
N ASN A 75 -7.40 -10.73 -0.20
CA ASN A 75 -8.64 -11.49 -0.30
C ASN A 75 -8.39 -12.98 -0.01
N THR A 76 -9.23 -13.58 0.82
CA THR A 76 -9.17 -15.03 1.13
C THR A 76 -10.32 -15.83 0.52
N ALA A 77 -11.31 -15.17 -0.07
CA ALA A 77 -12.51 -15.83 -0.59
C ALA A 77 -12.45 -16.01 -2.12
N THR A 78 -13.05 -17.11 -2.58
CA THR A 78 -13.47 -17.26 -3.99
C THR A 78 -14.97 -17.04 -4.03
N ALA A 79 -15.42 -15.93 -4.59
CA ALA A 79 -16.83 -15.57 -4.68
C ALA A 79 -17.06 -14.62 -5.86
N ASN A 80 -18.13 -14.81 -6.63
CA ASN A 80 -18.45 -13.96 -7.79
C ASN A 80 -17.23 -13.70 -8.70
N ASP A 81 -16.78 -12.45 -8.74
CA ASP A 81 -15.66 -11.95 -9.53
C ASP A 81 -14.36 -11.76 -8.73
N VAL A 82 -14.31 -12.25 -7.49
CA VAL A 82 -13.11 -12.22 -6.65
C VAL A 82 -12.54 -13.62 -6.40
N SER A 83 -11.21 -13.70 -6.36
CA SER A 83 -10.44 -14.89 -6.04
C SER A 83 -9.35 -14.54 -5.02
N PRO A 84 -8.80 -15.51 -4.27
CA PRO A 84 -7.77 -15.22 -3.29
C PRO A 84 -6.55 -14.52 -3.92
N GLY A 85 -6.11 -13.41 -3.31
CA GLY A 85 -5.06 -12.57 -3.89
C GLY A 85 -5.00 -11.18 -3.28
N LEU A 86 -4.03 -10.36 -3.69
CA LEU A 86 -3.95 -8.96 -3.26
C LEU A 86 -4.96 -8.10 -4.04
N TYR A 87 -5.64 -7.21 -3.34
CA TYR A 87 -6.55 -6.22 -3.91
C TYR A 87 -6.23 -4.85 -3.36
N TYR A 88 -6.40 -3.81 -4.18
CA TYR A 88 -6.45 -2.42 -3.70
C TYR A 88 -7.80 -1.78 -4.01
N ALA A 89 -8.25 -0.85 -3.19
CA ALA A 89 -9.45 -0.07 -3.45
C ALA A 89 -9.11 1.16 -4.30
N ASP A 90 -9.79 1.35 -5.44
CA ASP A 90 -9.61 2.53 -6.30
C ASP A 90 -10.43 3.75 -5.87
N GLY A 91 -11.22 3.61 -4.79
CA GLY A 91 -12.19 4.60 -4.29
C GLY A 91 -13.64 4.23 -4.59
N SER A 92 -13.87 3.23 -5.46
CA SER A 92 -15.19 2.80 -5.91
C SER A 92 -15.34 1.28 -6.07
N LYS A 93 -14.24 0.54 -6.21
CA LYS A 93 -14.21 -0.92 -6.30
C LYS A 93 -12.85 -1.47 -5.86
N TRP A 94 -12.83 -2.78 -5.62
CA TRP A 94 -11.61 -3.56 -5.45
C TRP A 94 -11.00 -3.90 -6.82
N ILE A 95 -9.71 -3.65 -6.97
CA ILE A 95 -8.92 -4.05 -8.13
C ILE A 95 -7.94 -5.12 -7.70
N GLY A 96 -8.06 -6.31 -8.31
CA GLY A 96 -7.12 -7.40 -8.09
C GLY A 96 -5.74 -7.03 -8.65
N LEU A 97 -4.71 -7.23 -7.84
CA LEU A 97 -3.30 -7.07 -8.23
C LEU A 97 -2.73 -8.34 -8.88
N ALA A 98 -3.53 -9.39 -9.01
CA ALA A 98 -3.14 -10.61 -9.70
C ALA A 98 -3.01 -10.36 -11.21
N TYR A 99 -1.86 -10.75 -11.77
CA TYR A 99 -1.56 -10.79 -13.20
C TYR A 99 -2.41 -11.88 -13.87
N ASN A 100 -3.60 -11.51 -14.37
CA ASN A 100 -4.42 -12.38 -15.21
C ASN A 100 -3.90 -12.33 -16.64
N ASP A 101 -2.76 -12.96 -16.89
CA ASP A 101 -2.34 -13.19 -18.25
C ASP A 101 -2.84 -14.54 -18.73
N SER A 102 -4.04 -14.53 -19.27
CA SER A 102 -4.57 -15.64 -20.05
C SER A 102 -4.56 -15.34 -21.55
N ASN A 103 -4.03 -14.18 -21.99
CA ASN A 103 -4.17 -13.71 -23.39
C ASN A 103 -3.21 -12.60 -23.86
N SER A 104 -2.08 -12.35 -23.19
CA SER A 104 -1.13 -11.29 -23.52
C SER A 104 0.23 -11.90 -23.87
N SER A 105 0.57 -11.96 -25.15
CA SER A 105 1.95 -12.22 -25.61
C SER A 105 2.97 -11.14 -25.22
N ASN A 106 2.67 -10.29 -24.23
CA ASN A 106 3.60 -9.36 -23.62
C ASN A 106 3.93 -9.84 -22.21
N GLN A 107 4.65 -10.96 -22.17
CA GLN A 107 5.52 -11.25 -21.04
C GLN A 107 6.44 -10.04 -20.88
N VAL A 108 6.37 -9.35 -19.75
CA VAL A 108 7.37 -8.36 -19.37
C VAL A 108 8.68 -9.13 -19.24
N LEU A 109 9.44 -9.14 -20.34
CA LEU A 109 10.77 -9.70 -20.43
C LEU A 109 11.65 -8.90 -19.47
N PHE A 110 11.85 -9.43 -18.27
CA PHE A 110 12.91 -8.96 -17.38
C PHE A 110 14.21 -9.19 -18.15
N GLY A 111 14.80 -8.09 -18.63
CA GLY A 111 15.92 -8.12 -19.55
C GLY A 111 17.04 -9.04 -19.09
N THR A 112 17.15 -10.19 -19.75
CA THR A 112 18.45 -10.70 -20.21
C THR A 112 18.31 -10.80 -21.73
N GLY A 113 18.97 -9.88 -22.43
CA GLY A 113 18.79 -9.71 -23.85
C GLY A 113 19.25 -10.93 -24.63
N THR A 114 18.33 -11.56 -25.35
CA THR A 114 18.58 -12.27 -26.61
C THR A 114 17.28 -12.31 -27.42
N SER A 115 17.05 -11.26 -28.22
CA SER A 115 16.11 -11.37 -29.34
C SER A 115 16.70 -12.30 -30.40
N VAL A 116 16.23 -13.55 -30.46
CA VAL A 116 16.45 -14.41 -31.63
C VAL A 116 15.18 -14.39 -32.46
N SER A 117 15.17 -13.52 -33.48
CA SER A 117 14.30 -13.73 -34.63
C SER A 117 14.88 -14.89 -35.45
N SER A 118 14.12 -15.95 -35.65
CA SER A 118 14.32 -16.81 -36.82
C SER A 118 13.04 -16.80 -37.64
N SER A 119 13.13 -16.12 -38.79
CA SER A 119 12.13 -16.17 -39.86
C SER A 119 11.89 -17.63 -40.30
N PRO A 120 10.66 -18.05 -40.63
CA PRO A 120 10.44 -19.37 -41.21
C PRO A 120 10.97 -19.34 -42.65
N ASN A 121 12.02 -20.14 -42.91
CA ASN A 121 12.51 -20.34 -44.27
C ASN A 121 11.51 -21.24 -45.01
N LEU A 122 10.89 -20.72 -46.07
CA LEU A 122 10.06 -21.46 -47.01
C LEU A 122 10.96 -22.02 -48.13
N THR A 123 11.19 -23.34 -48.12
CA THR A 123 11.42 -24.18 -49.31
C THR A 123 10.94 -25.59 -48.99
#